data_AF-A0AA42CQP2-F1
#
_entry.id   AF-A0AA42CQP2-F1
#
_cell.length_a   1.000
_cell.length_b   1.000
_cell.length_c   1.000
_cell.angle_alpha   90.00
_cell.angle_beta   90.00
_cell.angle_gamma   90.00
#
_symmetry.space_group_name_H-M   'P 1'
#
loop_
_entity.id
_entity.type
_entity.pdbx_description
1 polymer ?
#
loop_
_entity_poly.entity_id
_entity_poly.type
_entity_poly.pdbx_seq_one_letter_code
_entity_poly.pdbx_strand_id
1 'polypeptide(L)'
;MTFDAMVRQMPYTSEYPYSTVALVQDEIGGQTYEASGVLISPDELLTASHVVYEAGVGTASSVLVAPGYNQGSEPYGVLEGTNFHYNAVNDANDLIGLADSQSDYAVIHLSRPVAAGTMQLGVNVPGGYVNVSGYPASAAGAQTTINEIVSKDPTYSLFDGVDTGSGSSGSPLWYDQNGAATVIGVVSSGDGTNGYDSQITSAAASLIRGWVNADDFPSPLIDVPYYLLNNPDVENAGVSAVAHYNGSGWHEGRDPDPLFSTNGYLDTNTDVARAGVNPVQHYDQSGWKEGRDPSAEFSTILYEQRNPDVAAAGIDPLSHYLSFGEAEGRTALPAIGHGDEIGDFDPHYYLLANPDVARAAMASGNPDAFAYQHYSTLGWHEGRNPDAYFNTDYYLAQNPDVAAAGVDPLTHYEASGWHEGRNPSAAFSTHGYETANPDVAAAGVDPLQHFLAFGAWEGRNPVA
;
A
#
# COMPACT_ATOMS: atom_id res chain seq x y z
N MET A 1 43.53 -13.40 -14.72
CA MET A 1 42.93 -14.49 -15.55
C MET A 1 41.97 -13.81 -16.50
N THR A 2 41.88 -14.24 -17.76
CA THR A 2 40.95 -13.63 -18.73
C THR A 2 39.51 -14.01 -18.37
N PHE A 3 38.56 -13.09 -18.57
CA PHE A 3 37.12 -13.29 -18.37
C PHE A 3 36.62 -14.65 -18.91
N ASP A 4 37.01 -15.01 -20.15
CA ASP A 4 36.68 -16.28 -20.81
C ASP A 4 37.06 -17.56 -20.04
N ALA A 5 38.01 -17.50 -19.10
CA ALA A 5 38.46 -18.68 -18.36
C ALA A 5 37.60 -19.01 -17.12
N MET A 6 36.70 -18.11 -16.71
CA MET A 6 35.91 -18.23 -15.48
C MET A 6 34.40 -18.38 -15.72
N VAL A 7 33.91 -18.07 -16.93
CA VAL A 7 32.51 -18.15 -17.34
C VAL A 7 32.09 -19.61 -17.53
N ARG A 8 30.98 -20.01 -16.90
CA ARG A 8 30.35 -21.32 -17.11
C ARG A 8 28.97 -21.13 -17.72
N GLN A 9 28.69 -21.80 -18.83
CA GLN A 9 27.32 -21.92 -19.34
C GLN A 9 26.49 -22.81 -18.42
N MET A 10 25.26 -22.39 -18.13
CA MET A 10 24.37 -23.10 -17.23
C MET A 10 23.45 -24.06 -18.02
N PRO A 11 23.52 -25.38 -17.76
CA PRO A 11 22.71 -26.35 -18.51
C PRO A 11 21.28 -26.52 -17.98
N TYR A 12 20.98 -26.05 -16.76
CA TYR A 12 19.68 -26.25 -16.09
C TYR A 12 19.00 -24.92 -15.73
N THR A 13 18.79 -24.06 -16.73
CA THR A 13 18.21 -22.72 -16.52
C THR A 13 16.73 -22.73 -16.17
N SER A 14 16.06 -23.88 -16.26
CA SER A 14 14.68 -24.05 -15.78
C SER A 14 14.59 -24.34 -14.29
N GLU A 15 15.71 -24.57 -13.61
CA GLU A 15 15.74 -24.96 -12.19
C GLU A 15 16.20 -23.80 -11.30
N TYR A 16 15.61 -23.71 -10.11
CA TYR A 16 16.01 -22.73 -9.11
C TYR A 16 17.46 -22.98 -8.67
N PRO A 17 18.31 -21.95 -8.53
CA PRO A 17 17.99 -20.50 -8.62
C PRO A 17 18.15 -19.87 -10.01
N TYR A 18 18.63 -20.62 -11.01
CA TYR A 18 18.91 -20.11 -12.35
C TYR A 18 17.65 -19.76 -13.15
N SER A 19 16.52 -20.38 -12.81
CA SER A 19 15.19 -20.05 -13.33
C SER A 19 14.78 -18.61 -13.05
N THR A 20 15.28 -17.99 -11.97
CA THR A 20 14.93 -16.62 -11.61
C THR A 20 15.72 -15.58 -12.40
N VAL A 21 16.80 -15.97 -13.08
CA VAL A 21 17.65 -15.08 -13.87
C VAL A 21 17.08 -14.96 -15.28
N ALA A 22 16.80 -13.74 -15.73
CA ALA A 22 16.08 -13.48 -16.96
C ALA A 22 16.93 -12.73 -17.99
N LEU A 23 16.76 -13.10 -19.26
CA LEU A 23 17.21 -12.27 -20.38
C LEU A 23 16.24 -11.09 -20.47
N VAL A 24 16.79 -9.89 -20.60
CA VAL A 24 16.02 -8.66 -20.82
C VAL A 24 16.36 -8.15 -22.21
N GLN A 25 15.33 -7.84 -23.01
CA GLN A 25 15.47 -7.17 -24.29
C GLN A 25 14.67 -5.87 -24.25
N ASP A 26 15.34 -4.74 -24.37
CA ASP A 26 14.72 -3.42 -24.30
C ASP A 26 14.84 -2.69 -25.64
N GLU A 27 13.93 -1.72 -25.87
CA GLU A 27 14.00 -0.79 -26.99
C GLU A 27 14.12 0.64 -26.48
N ILE A 28 15.29 1.27 -26.65
CA ILE A 28 15.55 2.66 -26.26
C ILE A 28 16.02 3.44 -27.50
N GLY A 29 15.42 4.61 -27.75
CA GLY A 29 15.79 5.44 -28.91
C GLY A 29 15.58 4.78 -30.29
N GLY A 30 14.74 3.73 -30.35
CA GLY A 30 14.52 2.92 -31.56
C GLY A 30 15.66 1.95 -31.88
N GLN A 31 16.55 1.66 -30.92
CA GLN A 31 17.52 0.57 -30.97
C GLN A 31 17.12 -0.51 -29.96
N THR A 32 17.51 -1.76 -30.24
CA THR A 32 17.26 -2.89 -29.34
C THR A 32 18.55 -3.28 -28.65
N TYR A 33 18.49 -3.47 -27.34
CA TYR A 33 19.60 -3.92 -26.51
C TYR A 33 19.26 -5.23 -25.80
N GLU A 34 20.30 -5.92 -25.32
CA GLU A 34 20.16 -7.11 -24.50
C GLU A 34 20.86 -6.87 -23.16
N ALA A 35 20.21 -7.31 -22.10
CA ALA A 35 20.66 -7.17 -20.72
C ALA A 35 20.18 -8.37 -19.88
N SER A 36 20.40 -8.28 -18.58
CA SER A 36 20.09 -9.32 -17.61
C SER A 36 19.26 -8.76 -16.46
N GLY A 37 18.59 -9.64 -15.73
CA GLY A 37 17.88 -9.28 -14.50
C GLY A 37 17.55 -10.50 -13.66
N VAL A 38 16.93 -10.27 -12.50
CA VAL A 38 16.53 -11.34 -11.59
C VAL A 38 15.16 -11.10 -10.98
N LEU A 39 14.35 -12.16 -10.88
CA LEU A 39 13.06 -12.09 -10.20
C LEU A 39 13.25 -11.96 -8.70
N ILE A 40 12.66 -10.93 -8.12
CA ILE A 40 12.63 -10.63 -6.68
C ILE A 40 11.23 -10.76 -6.09
N SER A 41 10.19 -10.73 -6.94
CA SER A 41 8.82 -11.20 -6.67
C SER A 41 8.36 -12.08 -7.87
N PRO A 42 7.20 -12.76 -7.78
CA PRO A 42 6.62 -13.49 -8.91
C PRO A 42 6.45 -12.67 -10.20
N ASP A 43 6.31 -11.35 -10.12
CA ASP A 43 6.07 -10.42 -11.23
C ASP A 43 7.01 -9.21 -11.23
N GLU A 44 8.03 -9.19 -10.36
CA GLU A 44 8.98 -8.09 -10.28
C GLU A 44 10.40 -8.53 -10.60
N LEU A 45 10.99 -7.89 -11.63
CA LEU A 45 12.36 -8.12 -12.05
C LEU A 45 13.27 -6.96 -11.63
N LEU A 46 14.30 -7.24 -10.83
CA LEU A 46 15.38 -6.31 -10.53
C LEU A 46 16.43 -6.35 -11.65
N THR A 47 16.83 -5.17 -12.14
CA THR A 47 17.89 -4.97 -13.13
C THR A 47 18.61 -3.63 -12.88
N ALA A 48 19.47 -3.18 -13.79
CA ALA A 48 20.13 -1.87 -13.73
C ALA A 48 19.24 -0.76 -14.33
N SER A 49 19.36 0.48 -13.85
CA SER A 49 18.58 1.62 -14.36
C SER A 49 18.79 1.85 -15.85
N HIS A 50 20.03 1.73 -16.32
CA HIS A 50 20.36 2.00 -17.71
C HIS A 50 19.78 0.98 -18.71
N VAL A 51 19.27 -0.16 -18.22
CA VAL A 51 18.55 -1.16 -19.02
C VAL A 51 17.14 -0.67 -19.40
N VAL A 52 16.55 0.24 -18.62
CA VAL A 52 15.19 0.76 -18.86
C VAL A 52 15.16 2.25 -19.18
N TYR A 53 16.30 2.95 -19.08
CA TYR A 53 16.38 4.40 -19.24
C TYR A 53 17.77 4.85 -19.71
N GLU A 54 17.82 5.69 -20.74
CA GLU A 54 19.07 6.33 -21.19
C GLU A 54 18.98 7.86 -21.08
N ALA A 55 20.01 8.48 -20.48
CA ALA A 55 20.08 9.92 -20.31
C ALA A 55 20.12 10.65 -21.66
N GLY A 56 19.16 11.54 -21.88
CA GLY A 56 19.06 12.31 -23.14
C GLY A 56 18.24 11.62 -24.23
N VAL A 57 17.88 10.35 -24.05
CA VAL A 57 16.94 9.63 -24.92
C VAL A 57 15.59 9.43 -24.22
N GLY A 58 15.60 8.89 -23.01
CA GLY A 58 14.40 8.64 -22.20
C GLY A 58 14.24 7.16 -21.81
N THR A 59 13.03 6.82 -21.35
CA THR A 59 12.65 5.47 -20.94
C THR A 59 12.47 4.54 -22.15
N ALA A 60 12.73 3.25 -21.96
CA ALA A 60 12.47 2.22 -22.95
C ALA A 60 11.01 2.24 -23.43
N SER A 61 10.82 2.12 -24.75
CA SER A 61 9.51 2.03 -25.39
C SER A 61 8.89 0.64 -25.27
N SER A 62 9.72 -0.39 -25.12
CA SER A 62 9.30 -1.76 -24.82
C SER A 62 10.40 -2.49 -24.04
N VAL A 63 10.00 -3.41 -23.18
CA VAL A 63 10.90 -4.33 -22.48
C VAL A 63 10.28 -5.71 -22.48
N LEU A 64 11.04 -6.71 -22.93
CA LEU A 64 10.68 -8.12 -22.91
C LEU A 64 11.59 -8.87 -21.96
N VAL A 65 11.01 -9.73 -21.12
CA VAL A 65 11.71 -10.46 -20.07
C VAL A 65 11.47 -11.97 -20.25
N ALA A 66 12.55 -12.74 -20.30
CA ALA A 66 12.50 -14.20 -20.47
C ALA A 66 13.24 -14.92 -19.32
N PRO A 67 12.55 -15.25 -18.22
CA PRO A 67 13.14 -15.97 -17.09
C PRO A 67 13.63 -17.36 -17.51
N GLY A 68 14.84 -17.72 -17.07
CA GLY A 68 15.47 -19.01 -17.38
C GLY A 68 15.77 -19.23 -18.86
N TYR A 69 15.80 -18.17 -19.68
CA TYR A 69 16.16 -18.26 -21.09
C TYR A 69 17.49 -19.00 -21.29
N ASN A 70 17.61 -19.81 -22.35
CA ASN A 70 18.87 -20.40 -22.74
C ASN A 70 18.87 -20.83 -24.20
N GLN A 71 19.62 -20.12 -25.05
CA GLN A 71 19.82 -20.45 -26.47
C GLN A 71 18.51 -20.75 -27.21
N GLY A 72 17.50 -19.88 -27.02
CA GLY A 72 16.17 -20.01 -27.63
C GLY A 72 15.16 -20.86 -26.85
N SER A 73 15.55 -21.49 -25.74
CA SER A 73 14.62 -22.12 -24.80
C SER A 73 14.05 -21.09 -23.83
N GLU A 74 12.73 -21.02 -23.72
CA GLU A 74 11.99 -20.07 -22.88
C GLU A 74 11.08 -20.83 -21.90
N PRO A 75 11.62 -21.47 -20.86
CA PRO A 75 10.86 -22.40 -20.00
C PRO A 75 9.68 -21.75 -19.28
N TYR A 76 9.71 -20.43 -19.09
CA TYR A 76 8.68 -19.65 -18.43
C TYR A 76 7.95 -18.66 -19.36
N GLY A 77 8.26 -18.73 -20.66
CA GLY A 77 7.79 -17.81 -21.69
C GLY A 77 8.46 -16.42 -21.63
N VAL A 78 8.09 -15.58 -22.60
CA VAL A 78 8.46 -14.16 -22.64
C VAL A 78 7.32 -13.34 -22.04
N LEU A 79 7.66 -12.37 -21.19
CA LEU A 79 6.74 -11.46 -20.53
C LEU A 79 7.03 -10.03 -20.97
N GLU A 80 5.98 -9.24 -21.18
CA GLU A 80 6.13 -7.79 -21.36
C GLU A 80 6.34 -7.12 -20.00
N GLY A 81 7.25 -6.16 -19.95
CA GLY A 81 7.35 -5.20 -18.85
C GLY A 81 6.33 -4.09 -19.03
N THR A 82 5.48 -3.89 -18.03
CA THR A 82 4.31 -2.98 -18.10
C THR A 82 4.48 -1.71 -17.29
N ASN A 83 5.35 -1.72 -16.28
CA ASN A 83 5.73 -0.53 -15.53
C ASN A 83 7.22 -0.59 -15.17
N PHE A 84 7.88 0.57 -15.06
CA PHE A 84 9.30 0.68 -14.80
C PHE A 84 9.56 1.70 -13.69
N HIS A 85 10.20 1.26 -12.62
CA HIS A 85 10.75 2.15 -11.60
C HIS A 85 12.27 2.13 -11.66
N TYR A 86 12.91 3.30 -11.67
CA TYR A 86 14.36 3.40 -11.80
C TYR A 86 14.87 4.71 -11.22
N ASN A 87 16.16 4.75 -10.89
CA ASN A 87 16.86 6.02 -10.65
C ASN A 87 17.46 6.52 -11.96
N ALA A 88 17.23 7.78 -12.32
CA ALA A 88 17.90 8.37 -13.47
C ALA A 88 19.41 8.42 -13.23
N VAL A 89 20.16 7.71 -14.07
CA VAL A 89 21.64 7.69 -14.07
C VAL A 89 22.15 8.41 -15.31
N ASN A 90 23.33 9.02 -15.21
CA ASN A 90 23.98 9.62 -16.37
C ASN A 90 24.83 8.58 -17.08
N ASP A 91 24.33 8.09 -18.21
CA ASP A 91 24.99 7.09 -19.04
C ASP A 91 25.41 7.66 -20.40
N ALA A 92 26.33 8.63 -20.38
CA ALA A 92 26.81 9.24 -21.61
C ALA A 92 27.85 8.35 -22.31
N ASN A 93 27.44 7.66 -23.39
CA ASN A 93 28.24 6.73 -24.20
C ASN A 93 28.56 5.40 -23.49
N ASP A 94 27.56 4.76 -22.89
CA ASP A 94 27.65 3.43 -22.26
C ASP A 94 28.69 3.34 -21.13
N LEU A 95 28.88 4.45 -20.41
CA LEU A 95 29.83 4.59 -19.32
C LEU A 95 29.21 5.37 -18.17
N ILE A 96 28.76 4.62 -17.17
CA ILE A 96 28.25 5.15 -15.91
C ILE A 96 29.44 5.35 -14.97
N GLY A 97 29.57 6.55 -14.41
CA GLY A 97 30.60 6.85 -13.42
C GLY A 97 30.30 6.22 -12.07
N LEU A 98 31.35 5.93 -11.28
CA LEU A 98 31.27 5.31 -9.94
C LEU A 98 30.18 5.89 -9.04
N ALA A 99 30.00 7.22 -9.06
CA ALA A 99 29.00 7.87 -8.23
C ALA A 99 27.56 7.47 -8.61
N ASP A 100 27.27 7.45 -9.91
CA ASP A 100 25.95 7.13 -10.47
C ASP A 100 25.68 5.63 -10.42
N SER A 101 26.71 4.78 -10.60
CA SER A 101 26.62 3.33 -10.46
C SER A 101 26.09 2.90 -9.09
N GLN A 102 26.24 3.70 -8.03
CA GLN A 102 25.69 3.37 -6.71
C GLN A 102 24.17 3.27 -6.66
N SER A 103 23.49 3.92 -7.62
CA SER A 103 22.03 4.02 -7.68
C SER A 103 21.44 3.37 -8.93
N ASP A 104 22.25 2.68 -9.72
CA ASP A 104 21.88 2.05 -10.99
C ASP A 104 21.03 0.79 -10.77
N TYR A 105 19.79 0.98 -10.31
CA TYR A 105 18.79 -0.05 -10.10
C TYR A 105 17.48 0.34 -10.76
N ALA A 106 16.87 -0.65 -11.41
CA ALA A 106 15.49 -0.60 -11.85
C ALA A 106 14.73 -1.82 -11.40
N VAL A 107 13.42 -1.64 -11.26
CA VAL A 107 12.44 -2.71 -11.11
C VAL A 107 11.49 -2.64 -12.30
N ILE A 108 11.27 -3.78 -12.94
CA ILE A 108 10.33 -3.97 -14.04
C ILE A 108 9.17 -4.82 -13.55
N HIS A 109 7.97 -4.23 -13.53
CA HIS A 109 6.73 -4.95 -13.31
C HIS A 109 6.35 -5.73 -14.56
N LEU A 110 6.09 -7.02 -14.40
CA LEU A 110 5.77 -7.94 -15.50
C LEU A 110 4.27 -8.06 -15.70
N SER A 111 3.86 -8.19 -16.97
CA SER A 111 2.47 -8.41 -17.42
C SER A 111 1.71 -9.55 -16.74
N ARG A 112 2.39 -10.47 -16.06
CA ARG A 112 1.80 -11.52 -15.22
C ARG A 112 2.86 -12.11 -14.27
N PRO A 113 2.43 -12.72 -13.14
CA PRO A 113 3.33 -13.50 -12.32
C PRO A 113 3.84 -14.76 -13.02
N VAL A 114 5.01 -15.22 -12.59
CA VAL A 114 5.71 -16.38 -13.13
C VAL A 114 6.24 -17.29 -12.01
N ALA A 115 6.00 -18.59 -12.14
CA ALA A 115 6.41 -19.58 -11.15
C ALA A 115 7.87 -20.05 -11.33
N ALA A 116 8.79 -19.12 -11.57
CA ALA A 116 10.21 -19.40 -11.74
C ALA A 116 11.00 -19.38 -10.42
N GLY A 117 10.36 -18.98 -9.33
CA GLY A 117 11.00 -18.71 -8.04
C GLY A 117 11.52 -17.26 -7.97
N THR A 118 12.01 -16.86 -6.80
CA THR A 118 12.52 -15.50 -6.55
C THR A 118 13.77 -15.51 -5.68
N MET A 119 14.57 -14.46 -5.77
CA MET A 119 15.69 -14.22 -4.87
C MET A 119 15.31 -13.22 -3.78
N GLN A 120 15.81 -13.45 -2.56
CA GLN A 120 15.68 -12.49 -1.46
C GLN A 120 16.70 -11.35 -1.60
N LEU A 121 16.35 -10.15 -1.15
CA LEU A 121 17.30 -9.02 -1.10
C LEU A 121 18.25 -9.15 0.11
N GLY A 122 19.54 -9.27 -0.16
CA GLY A 122 20.62 -9.21 0.82
C GLY A 122 21.12 -7.78 1.01
N VAL A 123 20.93 -7.24 2.21
CA VAL A 123 21.13 -5.81 2.49
C VAL A 123 22.46 -5.55 3.20
N ASN A 124 23.24 -4.57 2.70
CA ASN A 124 24.54 -4.14 3.27
C ASN A 124 25.56 -5.29 3.44
N VAL A 125 25.52 -6.28 2.56
CA VAL A 125 26.45 -7.41 2.64
C VAL A 125 27.88 -6.90 2.38
N PRO A 126 28.88 -7.23 3.23
CA PRO A 126 30.23 -6.64 3.12
C PRO A 126 31.05 -7.11 1.90
N GLY A 127 30.50 -8.02 1.10
CA GLY A 127 31.18 -8.74 0.04
C GLY A 127 31.45 -10.19 0.44
N GLY A 128 32.17 -10.92 -0.39
CA GLY A 128 32.45 -12.34 -0.22
C GLY A 128 32.39 -13.10 -1.53
N TYR A 129 32.27 -14.42 -1.42
CA TYR A 129 32.12 -15.28 -2.59
C TYR A 129 30.70 -15.19 -3.14
N VAL A 130 30.58 -14.82 -4.41
CA VAL A 130 29.30 -14.62 -5.09
C VAL A 130 29.28 -15.32 -6.44
N ASN A 131 28.08 -15.54 -6.93
CA ASN A 131 27.78 -15.88 -8.31
C ASN A 131 27.33 -14.59 -9.01
N VAL A 132 27.82 -14.36 -10.22
CA VAL A 132 27.29 -13.36 -11.15
C VAL A 132 26.69 -14.11 -12.31
N SER A 133 25.38 -14.03 -12.49
CA SER A 133 24.66 -14.84 -13.48
C SER A 133 23.84 -13.97 -14.41
N GLY A 134 23.92 -14.23 -15.72
CA GLY A 134 23.24 -13.42 -16.73
C GLY A 134 23.60 -13.81 -18.15
N TYR A 135 23.44 -12.87 -19.06
CA TYR A 135 23.48 -13.07 -20.51
C TYR A 135 24.49 -12.14 -21.19
N PRO A 136 25.80 -12.32 -20.95
CA PRO A 136 26.81 -11.59 -21.69
C PRO A 136 26.68 -11.87 -23.20
N ALA A 137 26.85 -10.85 -24.03
CA ALA A 137 26.74 -10.95 -25.48
C ALA A 137 27.71 -12.00 -26.07
N SER A 138 28.87 -12.20 -25.43
CA SER A 138 29.86 -13.21 -25.81
C SER A 138 29.37 -14.65 -25.68
N ALA A 139 28.31 -14.90 -24.90
CA ALA A 139 27.75 -16.22 -24.69
C ALA A 139 26.65 -16.61 -25.70
N ALA A 140 26.33 -15.73 -26.66
CA ALA A 140 25.39 -15.99 -27.76
C ALA A 140 24.03 -16.56 -27.30
N GLY A 141 23.41 -15.89 -26.32
CA GLY A 141 22.10 -16.27 -25.78
C GLY A 141 22.14 -17.40 -24.74
N ALA A 142 23.30 -17.92 -24.36
CA ALA A 142 23.41 -18.84 -23.25
C ALA A 142 23.38 -18.09 -21.91
N GLN A 143 22.61 -18.59 -20.94
CA GLN A 143 22.77 -18.11 -19.56
C GLN A 143 24.11 -18.59 -19.03
N THR A 144 24.85 -17.69 -18.38
CA THR A 144 26.15 -17.99 -17.81
C THR A 144 26.22 -17.62 -16.34
N THR A 145 27.19 -18.21 -15.65
CA THR A 145 27.57 -17.85 -14.29
C THR A 145 29.07 -17.75 -14.16
N ILE A 146 29.53 -16.72 -13.46
CA ILE A 146 30.90 -16.58 -12.97
C ILE A 146 30.87 -16.65 -11.45
N ASN A 147 31.90 -17.27 -10.90
CA ASN A 147 32.16 -17.21 -9.48
C ASN A 147 33.32 -16.28 -9.18
N GLU A 148 33.11 -15.33 -8.30
CA GLU A 148 34.13 -14.38 -7.91
C GLU A 148 34.07 -14.01 -6.43
N ILE A 149 35.10 -13.31 -5.98
CA ILE A 149 35.15 -12.71 -4.65
C ILE A 149 35.04 -11.23 -4.86
N VAL A 150 33.94 -10.65 -4.39
CA VAL A 150 33.74 -9.20 -4.40
C VAL A 150 34.06 -8.61 -3.03
N SER A 151 34.55 -7.38 -3.02
CA SER A 151 34.71 -6.59 -1.80
C SER A 151 33.99 -5.26 -1.94
N LYS A 152 33.38 -4.79 -0.86
CA LYS A 152 32.75 -3.46 -0.85
C LYS A 152 33.82 -2.38 -1.07
N ASP A 153 33.55 -1.45 -1.99
CA ASP A 153 34.37 -0.25 -2.17
C ASP A 153 34.35 0.60 -0.88
N PRO A 154 35.49 1.15 -0.43
CA PRO A 154 35.57 1.91 0.82
C PRO A 154 34.91 3.29 0.77
N THR A 155 34.61 3.81 -0.43
CA THR A 155 34.10 5.16 -0.70
C THR A 155 32.68 5.13 -1.23
N TYR A 156 32.40 4.21 -2.16
CA TYR A 156 31.13 4.09 -2.87
C TYR A 156 30.35 2.88 -2.35
N SER A 157 29.03 2.93 -2.49
CA SER A 157 28.15 1.78 -2.24
C SER A 157 28.17 0.82 -3.44
N LEU A 158 29.36 0.32 -3.75
CA LEU A 158 29.64 -0.59 -4.84
C LEU A 158 30.39 -1.82 -4.34
N PHE A 159 30.38 -2.87 -5.16
CA PHE A 159 31.33 -3.95 -5.09
C PHE A 159 32.37 -3.79 -6.21
N ASP A 160 33.65 -4.02 -5.86
CA ASP A 160 34.72 -4.19 -6.84
C ASP A 160 34.71 -5.64 -7.33
N GLY A 161 34.26 -5.84 -8.57
CA GLY A 161 34.16 -7.13 -9.25
C GLY A 161 34.97 -7.19 -10.54
N VAL A 162 34.81 -8.27 -11.30
CA VAL A 162 35.35 -8.39 -12.65
C VAL A 162 34.41 -7.77 -13.68
N ASP A 163 34.98 -7.07 -14.67
CA ASP A 163 34.19 -6.63 -15.80
C ASP A 163 33.69 -7.84 -16.59
N THR A 164 32.38 -7.92 -16.77
CA THR A 164 31.69 -9.03 -17.42
C THR A 164 31.27 -8.75 -18.86
N GLY A 165 31.60 -7.56 -19.38
CA GLY A 165 31.33 -7.15 -20.75
C GLY A 165 29.85 -6.89 -21.06
N SER A 166 29.59 -6.46 -22.29
CA SER A 166 28.25 -6.09 -22.78
C SER A 166 27.23 -7.22 -22.61
N GLY A 167 25.98 -6.87 -22.31
CA GLY A 167 24.88 -7.81 -22.05
C GLY A 167 24.78 -8.27 -20.59
N SER A 168 25.83 -8.07 -19.80
CA SER A 168 25.84 -8.43 -18.39
C SER A 168 25.16 -7.40 -17.49
N SER A 169 24.85 -6.21 -17.98
CA SER A 169 24.09 -5.17 -17.28
C SER A 169 22.86 -5.73 -16.59
N GLY A 170 22.70 -5.43 -15.30
CA GLY A 170 21.60 -5.93 -14.48
C GLY A 170 21.75 -7.37 -13.98
N SER A 171 22.83 -8.09 -14.32
CA SER A 171 23.07 -9.44 -13.81
C SER A 171 23.11 -9.44 -12.27
N PRO A 172 22.39 -10.32 -11.58
CA PRO A 172 22.46 -10.42 -10.12
C PRO A 172 23.85 -10.89 -9.65
N LEU A 173 24.36 -10.21 -8.62
CA LEU A 173 25.37 -10.72 -7.71
C LEU A 173 24.64 -11.45 -6.59
N TRP A 174 24.85 -12.75 -6.42
CA TRP A 174 24.06 -13.53 -5.48
C TRP A 174 24.83 -14.70 -4.85
N TYR A 175 24.37 -15.15 -3.68
CA TYR A 175 24.85 -16.38 -3.05
C TYR A 175 23.67 -17.26 -2.64
N ASP A 176 23.92 -18.56 -2.51
CA ASP A 176 22.96 -19.50 -1.94
C ASP A 176 23.33 -19.84 -0.49
N GLN A 177 22.35 -19.81 0.40
CA GLN A 177 22.47 -20.41 1.72
C GLN A 177 21.33 -21.39 1.94
N ASN A 178 21.67 -22.69 1.93
CA ASN A 178 20.74 -23.79 2.20
C ASN A 178 19.53 -23.84 1.23
N GLY A 179 19.76 -23.55 -0.06
CA GLY A 179 18.71 -23.56 -1.08
C GLY A 179 17.85 -22.29 -1.13
N ALA A 180 18.28 -21.22 -0.46
CA ALA A 180 17.69 -19.90 -0.56
C ALA A 180 18.71 -18.93 -1.18
N ALA A 181 18.47 -18.54 -2.43
CA ALA A 181 19.30 -17.57 -3.14
C ALA A 181 18.99 -16.15 -2.70
N THR A 182 20.06 -15.39 -2.44
CA THR A 182 20.01 -14.00 -1.99
C THR A 182 20.81 -13.12 -2.95
N VAL A 183 20.14 -12.16 -3.60
CA VAL A 183 20.78 -11.15 -4.44
C VAL A 183 21.26 -9.99 -3.58
N ILE A 184 22.51 -9.56 -3.78
CA ILE A 184 23.17 -8.52 -2.97
C ILE A 184 23.53 -7.27 -3.78
N GLY A 185 23.39 -7.34 -5.10
CA GLY A 185 23.73 -6.29 -6.03
C GLY A 185 23.40 -6.66 -7.47
N VAL A 186 23.58 -5.70 -8.36
CA VAL A 186 23.44 -5.87 -9.81
C VAL A 186 24.66 -5.33 -10.52
N VAL A 187 25.05 -5.94 -11.63
CA VAL A 187 26.11 -5.42 -12.50
C VAL A 187 25.66 -4.10 -13.11
N SER A 188 26.45 -3.04 -12.93
CA SER A 188 26.19 -1.71 -13.50
C SER A 188 27.09 -1.46 -14.71
N SER A 189 28.33 -1.01 -14.50
CA SER A 189 29.27 -0.63 -15.56
C SER A 189 30.68 -1.17 -15.30
N GLY A 190 31.65 -0.82 -16.15
CA GLY A 190 33.04 -1.20 -15.97
C GLY A 190 34.00 -0.30 -16.73
N ASP A 191 35.29 -0.41 -16.44
CA ASP A 191 36.36 0.35 -17.13
C ASP A 191 37.17 -0.50 -18.13
N GLY A 192 36.68 -1.70 -18.48
CA GLY A 192 37.40 -2.70 -19.28
C GLY A 192 38.35 -3.58 -18.48
N THR A 193 38.60 -3.25 -17.20
CA THR A 193 39.43 -4.03 -16.28
C THR A 193 38.67 -4.43 -15.02
N ASN A 194 37.94 -3.50 -14.43
CA ASN A 194 37.15 -3.66 -13.22
C ASN A 194 35.66 -3.52 -13.54
N GLY A 195 34.85 -4.36 -12.92
CA GLY A 195 33.40 -4.25 -12.88
C GLY A 195 32.98 -3.41 -11.67
N TYR A 196 32.02 -2.53 -11.87
CA TYR A 196 31.38 -1.73 -10.84
C TYR A 196 29.97 -2.26 -10.65
N ASP A 197 29.74 -2.92 -9.52
CA ASP A 197 28.45 -3.54 -9.23
C ASP A 197 27.74 -2.77 -8.13
N SER A 198 26.49 -2.39 -8.37
CA SER A 198 25.68 -1.62 -7.43
C SER A 198 25.35 -2.49 -6.22
N GLN A 199 25.76 -2.06 -5.01
CA GLN A 199 25.44 -2.76 -3.75
C GLN A 199 24.04 -2.44 -3.24
N ILE A 200 23.22 -3.46 -2.97
CA ILE A 200 21.92 -3.28 -2.28
C ILE A 200 22.15 -2.83 -0.83
N THR A 201 22.10 -1.51 -0.63
CA THR A 201 22.14 -0.88 0.69
C THR A 201 20.77 -0.92 1.38
N SER A 202 20.70 -0.52 2.65
CA SER A 202 19.39 -0.31 3.32
C SER A 202 18.49 0.67 2.57
N ALA A 203 19.05 1.74 2.00
CA ALA A 203 18.30 2.73 1.24
C ALA A 203 17.78 2.13 -0.08
N ALA A 204 18.66 1.44 -0.83
CA ALA A 204 18.28 0.77 -2.07
C ALA A 204 17.21 -0.32 -1.83
N ALA A 205 17.37 -1.14 -0.79
CA ALA A 205 16.39 -2.17 -0.45
C ALA A 205 15.02 -1.58 -0.06
N SER A 206 15.01 -0.43 0.62
CA SER A 206 13.75 0.27 0.96
C SER A 206 13.08 0.83 -0.28
N LEU A 207 13.86 1.42 -1.19
CA LEU A 207 13.39 1.93 -2.48
C LEU A 207 12.80 0.82 -3.35
N ILE A 208 13.56 -0.27 -3.56
CA ILE A 208 13.15 -1.43 -4.36
C ILE A 208 11.86 -2.04 -3.81
N ARG A 209 11.75 -2.24 -2.48
CA ARG A 209 10.50 -2.74 -1.87
C ARG A 209 9.34 -1.75 -2.04
N GLY A 210 9.62 -0.45 -2.00
CA GLY A 210 8.61 0.58 -2.26
C GLY A 210 8.07 0.53 -3.70
N TRP A 211 8.94 0.25 -4.68
CA TRP A 211 8.56 0.06 -6.08
C TRP A 211 7.73 -1.21 -6.29
N VAL A 212 8.21 -2.35 -5.78
CA VAL A 212 7.45 -3.62 -5.77
C VAL A 212 6.07 -3.42 -5.15
N ASN A 213 5.99 -2.75 -4.00
CA ASN A 213 4.71 -2.47 -3.36
C ASN A 213 3.83 -1.48 -4.15
N ALA A 214 4.40 -0.55 -4.92
CA ALA A 214 3.61 0.38 -5.73
C ALA A 214 2.92 -0.35 -6.90
N ASP A 215 3.55 -1.40 -7.42
CA ASP A 215 3.06 -2.19 -8.53
C ASP A 215 2.15 -3.34 -8.09
N ASP A 216 2.45 -3.97 -6.95
CA ASP A 216 1.60 -5.00 -6.33
C ASP A 216 0.31 -4.41 -5.71
N PHE A 217 0.31 -3.10 -5.42
CA PHE A 217 -0.82 -2.39 -4.80
C PHE A 217 -1.16 -1.08 -5.53
N PRO A 218 -1.71 -1.12 -6.76
CA PRO A 218 -2.53 -0.02 -7.28
C PRO A 218 -3.85 -0.05 -6.50
N SER A 219 -3.79 0.30 -5.22
CA SER A 219 -4.97 0.19 -4.37
C SER A 219 -5.94 1.32 -4.75
N PRO A 220 -7.19 1.01 -5.13
CA PRO A 220 -8.23 2.04 -5.25
C PRO A 220 -8.49 2.75 -3.92
N LEU A 221 -7.94 2.24 -2.81
CA LEU A 221 -7.91 2.87 -1.48
C LEU A 221 -6.92 4.05 -1.39
N ILE A 222 -6.20 4.39 -2.47
CA ILE A 222 -5.44 5.64 -2.56
C ILE A 222 -5.99 6.44 -3.74
N ASP A 223 -6.87 7.39 -3.43
CA ASP A 223 -7.42 8.33 -4.42
C ASP A 223 -6.35 9.37 -4.74
N VAL A 224 -5.65 9.19 -5.86
CA VAL A 224 -4.54 10.07 -6.27
C VAL A 224 -4.96 11.54 -6.41
N PRO A 225 -6.06 11.89 -7.12
CA PRO A 225 -6.59 13.26 -7.13
C PRO A 225 -6.85 13.84 -5.74
N TYR A 226 -7.54 13.11 -4.87
CA TYR A 226 -7.81 13.55 -3.50
C TYR A 226 -6.51 13.76 -2.72
N TYR A 227 -5.60 12.79 -2.80
CA TYR A 227 -4.37 12.79 -2.05
C TYR A 227 -3.49 13.98 -2.43
N LEU A 228 -3.27 14.22 -3.73
CA LEU A 228 -2.46 15.35 -4.18
C LEU A 228 -3.11 16.70 -3.85
N LEU A 229 -4.44 16.81 -3.99
CA LEU A 229 -5.18 18.03 -3.67
C LEU A 229 -5.04 18.42 -2.18
N ASN A 230 -5.08 17.43 -1.28
CA ASN A 230 -4.94 17.64 0.16
C ASN A 230 -3.48 17.70 0.62
N ASN A 231 -2.54 17.33 -0.24
CA ASN A 231 -1.11 17.29 0.05
C ASN A 231 -0.30 18.07 -1.01
N PRO A 232 -0.45 19.41 -1.11
CA PRO A 232 0.19 20.21 -2.16
C PRO A 232 1.72 20.14 -2.14
N ASP A 233 2.33 19.84 -1.01
CA ASP A 233 3.77 19.63 -0.91
C ASP A 233 4.24 18.38 -1.69
N VAL A 234 3.44 17.31 -1.71
CA VAL A 234 3.69 16.09 -2.49
C VAL A 234 3.50 16.37 -3.98
N GLU A 235 2.42 17.08 -4.34
CA GLU A 235 2.14 17.49 -5.72
C GLU A 235 3.26 18.40 -6.27
N ASN A 236 3.66 19.43 -5.52
CA ASN A 236 4.72 20.35 -5.93
C ASN A 236 6.09 19.67 -6.04
N ALA A 237 6.32 18.60 -5.28
CA ALA A 237 7.54 17.80 -5.37
C ALA A 237 7.54 16.83 -6.56
N GLY A 238 6.41 16.63 -7.24
CA GLY A 238 6.28 15.70 -8.37
C GLY A 238 6.43 14.23 -7.96
N VAL A 239 6.17 13.90 -6.69
CA VAL A 239 6.27 12.54 -6.16
C VAL A 239 4.95 11.79 -6.39
N SER A 240 5.01 10.51 -6.75
CA SER A 240 3.81 9.66 -6.86
C SER A 240 3.07 9.60 -5.52
N ALA A 241 1.74 9.82 -5.55
CA ALA A 241 0.89 9.75 -4.36
C ALA A 241 0.94 8.38 -3.68
N VAL A 242 0.88 7.29 -4.46
CA VAL A 242 0.96 5.91 -3.96
C VAL A 242 2.30 5.66 -3.30
N ALA A 243 3.40 6.03 -3.97
CA ALA A 243 4.75 5.85 -3.42
C ALA A 243 4.96 6.70 -2.16
N HIS A 244 4.47 7.94 -2.16
CA HIS A 244 4.53 8.82 -1.01
C HIS A 244 3.74 8.24 0.15
N TYR A 245 2.48 7.87 -0.06
CA TYR A 245 1.64 7.30 0.99
C TYR A 245 2.31 6.07 1.62
N ASN A 246 2.69 5.09 0.78
CA ASN A 246 3.28 3.82 1.22
C ASN A 246 4.62 4.00 1.95
N GLY A 247 5.43 4.98 1.55
CA GLY A 247 6.73 5.25 2.15
C GLY A 247 6.67 6.10 3.43
N SER A 248 5.92 7.20 3.40
CA SER A 248 5.95 8.24 4.44
C SER A 248 4.57 8.77 4.84
N GLY A 249 3.62 8.84 3.90
CA GLY A 249 2.34 9.51 4.12
C GLY A 249 1.52 8.90 5.25
N TRP A 250 1.51 7.57 5.37
CA TRP A 250 0.83 6.91 6.49
C TRP A 250 1.50 7.18 7.85
N HIS A 251 2.83 7.35 7.88
CA HIS A 251 3.55 7.76 9.09
C HIS A 251 3.29 9.22 9.47
N GLU A 252 3.02 10.05 8.47
CA GLU A 252 2.63 11.46 8.63
C GLU A 252 1.15 11.62 8.99
N GLY A 253 0.38 10.54 8.98
CA GLY A 253 -1.04 10.55 9.29
C GLY A 253 -1.91 11.18 8.20
N ARG A 254 -1.43 11.21 6.94
CA ARG A 254 -2.20 11.73 5.80
C ARG A 254 -3.25 10.71 5.38
N ASP A 255 -4.44 11.15 5.02
CA ASP A 255 -5.51 10.25 4.60
C ASP A 255 -5.40 9.95 3.10
N PRO A 256 -5.50 8.67 2.68
CA PRO A 256 -5.28 8.24 1.30
C PRO A 256 -6.49 8.51 0.39
N ASP A 257 -7.69 8.57 0.96
CA ASP A 257 -8.96 8.85 0.29
C ASP A 257 -9.98 9.43 1.29
N PRO A 258 -11.15 9.97 0.86
CA PRO A 258 -12.14 10.56 1.76
C PRO A 258 -12.78 9.63 2.80
N LEU A 259 -12.71 8.32 2.59
CA LEU A 259 -13.40 7.29 3.37
C LEU A 259 -12.43 6.39 4.16
N PHE A 260 -11.13 6.69 4.14
CA PHE A 260 -10.12 6.05 4.96
C PHE A 260 -9.39 7.08 5.82
N SER A 261 -9.43 6.92 7.14
CA SER A 261 -8.64 7.75 8.05
C SER A 261 -7.41 7.00 8.52
N THR A 262 -6.22 7.47 8.13
CA THR A 262 -4.95 6.85 8.54
C THR A 262 -4.79 6.88 10.07
N ASN A 263 -5.00 8.04 10.68
CA ASN A 263 -4.88 8.16 12.14
C ASN A 263 -6.04 7.47 12.86
N GLY A 264 -7.28 7.64 12.37
CA GLY A 264 -8.45 6.96 12.95
C GLY A 264 -8.28 5.45 12.96
N TYR A 265 -7.82 4.88 11.85
CA TYR A 265 -7.54 3.45 11.75
C TYR A 265 -6.43 3.02 12.69
N LEU A 266 -5.27 3.67 12.70
CA LEU A 266 -4.14 3.27 13.56
C LEU A 266 -4.42 3.43 15.05
N ASP A 267 -5.11 4.52 15.45
CA ASP A 267 -5.41 4.78 16.85
C ASP A 267 -6.50 3.84 17.39
N THR A 268 -7.43 3.38 16.55
CA THR A 268 -8.43 2.36 16.94
C THR A 268 -7.91 0.92 16.81
N ASN A 269 -6.91 0.69 15.96
CA ASN A 269 -6.31 -0.62 15.69
C ASN A 269 -4.86 -0.69 16.22
N THR A 270 -4.71 -0.62 17.54
CA THR A 270 -3.39 -0.49 18.18
C THR A 270 -2.43 -1.67 17.94
N ASP A 271 -2.95 -2.83 17.56
CA ASP A 271 -2.16 -3.99 17.14
C ASP A 271 -1.44 -3.72 15.80
N VAL A 272 -2.13 -3.11 14.85
CA VAL A 272 -1.58 -2.67 13.54
C VAL A 272 -0.53 -1.58 13.76
N ALA A 273 -0.86 -0.59 14.59
CA ALA A 273 0.08 0.49 14.92
C ALA A 273 1.36 -0.03 15.59
N ARG A 274 1.24 -0.97 16.55
CA ARG A 274 2.41 -1.59 17.20
C ARG A 274 3.24 -2.46 16.26
N ALA A 275 2.59 -3.12 15.30
CA ALA A 275 3.26 -3.90 14.28
C ALA A 275 4.00 -3.02 13.25
N GLY A 276 3.69 -1.72 13.18
CA GLY A 276 4.29 -0.79 12.23
C GLY A 276 3.92 -1.14 10.79
N VAL A 277 2.71 -1.66 10.58
CA VAL A 277 2.19 -2.04 9.27
C VAL A 277 1.42 -0.87 8.68
N ASN A 278 1.59 -0.62 7.38
CA ASN A 278 0.83 0.38 6.66
C ASN A 278 -0.68 0.09 6.79
N PRO A 279 -1.51 1.07 7.22
CA PRO A 279 -2.91 0.83 7.54
C PRO A 279 -3.77 0.48 6.31
N VAL A 280 -3.54 1.09 5.15
CA VAL A 280 -4.23 0.71 3.89
C VAL A 280 -3.88 -0.71 3.51
N GLN A 281 -2.59 -1.06 3.58
CA GLN A 281 -2.13 -2.42 3.30
C GLN A 281 -2.78 -3.43 4.26
N HIS A 282 -2.82 -3.11 5.56
CA HIS A 282 -3.45 -3.98 6.54
C HIS A 282 -4.94 -4.16 6.24
N TYR A 283 -5.65 -3.06 5.97
CA TYR A 283 -7.07 -3.10 5.66
C TYR A 283 -7.38 -4.00 4.47
N ASP A 284 -6.72 -3.76 3.33
CA ASP A 284 -6.89 -4.50 2.06
C ASP A 284 -6.58 -6.01 2.20
N GLN A 285 -5.55 -6.34 2.98
CA GLN A 285 -5.10 -7.73 3.13
C GLN A 285 -5.94 -8.52 4.13
N SER A 286 -6.30 -7.91 5.26
CA SER A 286 -6.95 -8.61 6.39
C SER A 286 -7.99 -7.78 7.13
N GLY A 287 -7.81 -6.46 7.27
CA GLY A 287 -8.67 -5.64 8.11
C GLY A 287 -10.15 -5.67 7.72
N TRP A 288 -10.47 -5.62 6.43
CA TRP A 288 -11.88 -5.73 6.02
C TRP A 288 -12.47 -7.11 6.31
N LYS A 289 -11.68 -8.18 6.20
CA LYS A 289 -12.11 -9.57 6.52
C LYS A 289 -12.32 -9.75 8.03
N GLU A 290 -11.65 -8.93 8.83
CA GLU A 290 -11.82 -8.84 10.26
C GLU A 290 -12.99 -7.93 10.66
N GLY A 291 -13.64 -7.28 9.69
CA GLY A 291 -14.75 -6.35 9.93
C GLY A 291 -14.33 -5.01 10.50
N ARG A 292 -13.05 -4.63 10.40
CA ARG A 292 -12.56 -3.33 10.88
C ARG A 292 -13.05 -2.22 9.96
N ASP A 293 -13.44 -1.08 10.51
CA ASP A 293 -13.87 0.07 9.71
C ASP A 293 -12.67 0.97 9.36
N PRO A 294 -12.54 1.43 8.10
CA PRO A 294 -11.45 2.28 7.65
C PRO A 294 -11.59 3.74 8.12
N SER A 295 -12.80 4.19 8.42
CA SER A 295 -13.09 5.53 8.96
C SER A 295 -14.47 5.56 9.63
N ALA A 296 -14.80 6.68 10.28
CA ALA A 296 -16.14 6.92 10.81
C ALA A 296 -17.22 7.00 9.72
N GLU A 297 -16.84 7.27 8.46
CA GLU A 297 -17.76 7.50 7.34
C GLU A 297 -17.99 6.25 6.48
N PHE A 298 -17.32 5.14 6.81
CA PHE A 298 -17.48 3.88 6.09
C PHE A 298 -17.47 2.69 7.04
N SER A 299 -18.57 1.95 7.09
CA SER A 299 -18.70 0.68 7.80
C SER A 299 -18.50 -0.48 6.83
N THR A 300 -17.47 -1.28 7.11
CA THR A 300 -17.14 -2.49 6.35
C THR A 300 -18.30 -3.48 6.42
N ILE A 301 -18.78 -3.76 7.63
CA ILE A 301 -19.78 -4.82 7.84
C ILE A 301 -21.16 -4.39 7.32
N LEU A 302 -21.59 -3.14 7.54
CA LEU A 302 -22.86 -2.67 6.99
C LEU A 302 -22.84 -2.64 5.47
N TYR A 303 -21.70 -2.25 4.86
CA TYR A 303 -21.57 -2.27 3.41
C TYR A 303 -21.72 -3.69 2.86
N GLU A 304 -21.03 -4.67 3.44
CA GLU A 304 -21.17 -6.08 3.04
C GLU A 304 -22.61 -6.59 3.20
N GLN A 305 -23.27 -6.27 4.31
CA GLN A 305 -24.66 -6.69 4.54
C GLN A 305 -25.62 -6.07 3.54
N ARG A 306 -25.41 -4.80 3.17
CA ARG A 306 -26.26 -4.11 2.19
C ARG A 306 -26.00 -4.57 0.76
N ASN A 307 -24.81 -5.13 0.52
CA ASN A 307 -24.31 -5.55 -0.78
C ASN A 307 -23.91 -7.03 -0.74
N PRO A 308 -24.90 -7.95 -0.63
CA PRO A 308 -24.61 -9.38 -0.47
C PRO A 308 -23.90 -10.00 -1.68
N ASP A 309 -23.94 -9.35 -2.85
CA ASP A 309 -23.17 -9.71 -4.04
C ASP A 309 -21.66 -9.49 -3.84
N VAL A 310 -21.28 -8.37 -3.21
CA VAL A 310 -19.88 -8.04 -2.87
C VAL A 310 -19.36 -8.99 -1.80
N ALA A 311 -20.15 -9.19 -0.74
CA ALA A 311 -19.81 -10.12 0.34
C ALA A 311 -19.65 -11.55 -0.18
N ALA A 312 -20.55 -12.03 -1.05
CA ALA A 312 -20.46 -13.37 -1.64
C ALA A 312 -19.25 -13.54 -2.57
N ALA A 313 -18.80 -12.46 -3.21
CA ALA A 313 -17.60 -12.45 -4.04
C ALA A 313 -16.30 -12.37 -3.23
N GLY A 314 -16.36 -12.02 -1.94
CA GLY A 314 -15.19 -11.86 -1.08
C GLY A 314 -14.28 -10.72 -1.56
N ILE A 315 -14.89 -9.61 -2.02
CA ILE A 315 -14.20 -8.42 -2.49
C ILE A 315 -14.11 -7.42 -1.33
N ASP A 316 -12.97 -6.74 -1.19
CA ASP A 316 -12.80 -5.62 -0.24
C ASP A 316 -13.94 -4.59 -0.42
N PRO A 317 -14.74 -4.31 0.63
CA PRO A 317 -15.88 -3.40 0.58
C PRO A 317 -15.57 -1.97 0.16
N LEU A 318 -14.49 -1.39 0.69
CA LEU A 318 -14.14 0.01 0.41
C LEU A 318 -13.55 0.11 -0.99
N SER A 319 -12.67 -0.82 -1.36
CA SER A 319 -12.10 -0.95 -2.70
C SER A 319 -13.21 -1.08 -3.76
N HIS A 320 -14.21 -1.91 -3.49
CA HIS A 320 -15.40 -2.03 -4.34
C HIS A 320 -16.17 -0.72 -4.43
N TYR A 321 -16.43 -0.05 -3.29
CA TYR A 321 -17.18 1.20 -3.28
C TYR A 321 -16.50 2.30 -4.10
N LEU A 322 -15.20 2.51 -3.88
CA LEU A 322 -14.40 3.53 -4.57
C LEU A 322 -14.27 3.22 -6.07
N SER A 323 -14.20 1.95 -6.46
CA SER A 323 -14.03 1.55 -7.85
C SER A 323 -15.35 1.51 -8.64
N PHE A 324 -16.44 1.11 -8.00
CA PHE A 324 -17.71 0.79 -8.67
C PHE A 324 -18.93 1.31 -7.92
N GLY A 325 -18.95 1.14 -6.59
CA GLY A 325 -20.15 1.33 -5.78
C GLY A 325 -20.77 2.71 -5.91
N GLU A 326 -19.97 3.79 -5.93
CA GLU A 326 -20.50 5.14 -6.14
C GLU A 326 -21.20 5.28 -7.51
N ALA A 327 -20.55 4.82 -8.59
CA ALA A 327 -21.10 4.87 -9.94
C ALA A 327 -22.36 3.99 -10.11
N GLU A 328 -22.46 2.92 -9.32
CA GLU A 328 -23.63 2.04 -9.25
C GLU A 328 -24.76 2.61 -8.36
N GLY A 329 -24.54 3.74 -7.70
CA GLY A 329 -25.51 4.37 -6.79
C GLY A 329 -25.65 3.66 -5.44
N ARG A 330 -24.65 2.86 -5.04
CA ARG A 330 -24.56 2.31 -3.68
C ARG A 330 -24.20 3.42 -2.71
N THR A 331 -24.42 3.19 -1.42
CA THR A 331 -24.20 4.18 -0.36
C THR A 331 -23.08 3.70 0.55
N ALA A 332 -22.08 4.56 0.78
CA ALA A 332 -21.18 4.43 1.93
C ALA A 332 -21.99 4.73 3.19
N LEU A 333 -22.05 3.76 4.11
CA LEU A 333 -22.74 3.91 5.39
C LEU A 333 -21.71 4.22 6.46
N PRO A 334 -21.98 5.13 7.40
CA PRO A 334 -21.05 5.44 8.46
C PRO A 334 -20.84 4.26 9.40
N ALA A 335 -19.71 4.26 10.12
CA ALA A 335 -19.45 3.33 11.19
C ALA A 335 -20.53 3.48 12.28
N ILE A 336 -21.06 2.34 12.73
CA ILE A 336 -21.89 2.25 13.93
C ILE A 336 -21.37 1.12 14.80
N GLY A 337 -21.52 1.26 16.11
CA GLY A 337 -21.15 0.26 17.09
C GLY A 337 -21.82 -1.10 16.88
N HIS A 338 -21.22 -2.11 17.51
CA HIS A 338 -21.67 -3.50 17.50
C HIS A 338 -22.21 -3.94 18.87
N GLY A 339 -23.14 -3.18 19.46
CA GLY A 339 -23.74 -3.54 20.74
C GLY A 339 -22.94 -3.09 21.98
N ASP A 340 -21.96 -2.20 21.77
CA ASP A 340 -21.13 -1.58 22.80
C ASP A 340 -21.57 -0.13 23.09
N GLU A 341 -22.75 0.28 22.60
CA GLU A 341 -23.28 1.64 22.78
C GLU A 341 -23.59 1.91 24.26
N ILE A 342 -23.27 3.13 24.71
CA ILE A 342 -23.57 3.61 26.06
C ILE A 342 -24.75 4.58 25.96
N GLY A 343 -25.97 4.03 25.95
CA GLY A 343 -27.16 4.82 25.62
C GLY A 343 -27.23 5.03 24.11
N ASP A 344 -27.29 6.29 23.68
CA ASP A 344 -27.16 6.71 22.28
C ASP A 344 -25.70 7.05 21.90
N PHE A 345 -24.76 7.02 22.86
CA PHE A 345 -23.35 7.27 22.57
C PHE A 345 -22.69 6.05 21.92
N ASP A 346 -22.06 6.26 20.78
CA ASP A 346 -21.32 5.25 20.03
C ASP A 346 -19.80 5.46 20.21
N PRO A 347 -19.13 4.70 21.10
CA PRO A 347 -17.70 4.85 21.31
C PRO A 347 -16.88 4.46 20.07
N HIS A 348 -17.35 3.53 19.25
CA HIS A 348 -16.61 3.09 18.06
C HIS A 348 -16.57 4.20 17.00
N TYR A 349 -17.74 4.75 16.67
CA TYR A 349 -17.84 5.93 15.80
C TYR A 349 -17.05 7.10 16.39
N TYR A 350 -17.25 7.40 17.68
CA TYR A 350 -16.63 8.56 18.31
C TYR A 350 -15.10 8.49 18.27
N LEU A 351 -14.51 7.32 18.51
CA LEU A 351 -13.05 7.16 18.46
C LEU A 351 -12.51 7.21 17.03
N LEU A 352 -13.21 6.63 16.04
CA LEU A 352 -12.82 6.75 14.63
C LEU A 352 -12.88 8.21 14.14
N ALA A 353 -13.90 8.96 14.55
CA ALA A 353 -14.09 10.36 14.16
C ALA A 353 -13.13 11.32 14.88
N ASN A 354 -12.53 10.89 16.01
CA ASN A 354 -11.71 11.74 16.88
C ASN A 354 -10.38 11.07 17.24
N PRO A 355 -9.41 11.01 16.30
CA PRO A 355 -8.13 10.32 16.53
C PRO A 355 -7.34 10.87 17.73
N ASP A 356 -7.44 12.18 17.99
CA ASP A 356 -6.84 12.81 19.17
C ASP A 356 -7.35 12.21 20.49
N VAL A 357 -8.64 11.87 20.55
CA VAL A 357 -9.27 11.20 21.69
C VAL A 357 -8.93 9.71 21.69
N ALA A 358 -8.97 9.03 20.53
CA ALA A 358 -8.66 7.60 20.42
C ALA A 358 -7.27 7.28 20.96
N ARG A 359 -6.25 8.08 20.61
CA ARG A 359 -4.89 7.90 21.13
C ARG A 359 -4.81 7.99 22.65
N ALA A 360 -5.58 8.88 23.27
CA ALA A 360 -5.65 8.99 24.73
C ALA A 360 -6.48 7.86 25.36
N ALA A 361 -7.59 7.50 24.73
CA ALA A 361 -8.51 6.45 25.17
C ALA A 361 -7.83 5.08 25.23
N MET A 362 -7.04 4.75 24.20
CA MET A 362 -6.31 3.47 24.15
C MET A 362 -5.24 3.32 25.23
N ALA A 363 -4.70 4.43 25.75
CA ALA A 363 -3.77 4.41 26.88
C ALA A 363 -4.46 4.21 28.24
N SER A 364 -5.78 4.40 28.31
CA SER A 364 -6.55 4.37 29.57
C SER A 364 -6.84 2.94 30.07
N GLY A 365 -6.83 1.95 29.18
CA GLY A 365 -7.25 0.57 29.47
C GLY A 365 -8.77 0.35 29.47
N ASN A 366 -9.58 1.40 29.31
CA ASN A 366 -11.01 1.33 29.05
C ASN A 366 -11.43 2.45 28.06
N PRO A 367 -11.18 2.24 26.74
CA PRO A 367 -11.37 3.28 25.73
C PRO A 367 -12.79 3.81 25.65
N ASP A 368 -13.80 2.95 25.77
CA ASP A 368 -15.21 3.33 25.59
C ASP A 368 -15.68 4.27 26.72
N ALA A 369 -15.34 3.91 27.97
CA ALA A 369 -15.64 4.77 29.11
C ALA A 369 -14.89 6.10 29.04
N PHE A 370 -13.66 6.09 28.54
CA PHE A 370 -12.88 7.30 28.32
C PHE A 370 -13.52 8.19 27.25
N ALA A 371 -13.94 7.61 26.12
CA ALA A 371 -14.60 8.31 25.02
C ALA A 371 -15.90 8.97 25.49
N TYR A 372 -16.75 8.22 26.20
CA TYR A 372 -17.99 8.75 26.77
C TYR A 372 -17.73 9.89 27.77
N GLN A 373 -16.77 9.71 28.68
CA GLN A 373 -16.39 10.76 29.62
C GLN A 373 -15.90 12.01 28.88
N HIS A 374 -15.07 11.84 27.86
CA HIS A 374 -14.59 12.96 27.03
C HIS A 374 -15.76 13.69 26.38
N TYR A 375 -16.70 12.97 25.75
CA TYR A 375 -17.88 13.57 25.14
C TYR A 375 -18.68 14.38 26.16
N SER A 376 -19.08 13.77 27.28
CA SER A 376 -19.95 14.38 28.30
C SER A 376 -19.36 15.61 28.99
N THR A 377 -18.03 15.78 28.93
CA THR A 377 -17.31 16.86 29.64
C THR A 377 -16.73 17.92 28.71
N LEU A 378 -16.33 17.54 27.50
CA LEU A 378 -15.65 18.40 26.54
C LEU A 378 -16.24 18.29 25.13
N GLY A 379 -16.49 17.07 24.66
CA GLY A 379 -16.82 16.83 23.24
C GLY A 379 -18.06 17.56 22.77
N TRP A 380 -19.15 17.55 23.53
CA TRP A 380 -20.36 18.28 23.12
C TRP A 380 -20.19 19.80 23.14
N HIS A 381 -19.31 20.32 24.00
CA HIS A 381 -18.95 21.74 24.00
C HIS A 381 -18.06 22.12 22.79
N GLU A 382 -17.32 21.16 22.27
CA GLU A 382 -16.49 21.27 21.06
C GLU A 382 -17.28 21.03 19.77
N GLY A 383 -18.58 20.72 19.87
CA GLY A 383 -19.43 20.40 18.72
C GLY A 383 -19.22 19.00 18.14
N ARG A 384 -18.50 18.12 18.83
CA ARG A 384 -18.26 16.73 18.37
C ARG A 384 -19.55 15.93 18.44
N ASN A 385 -19.76 15.04 17.47
CA ASN A 385 -20.94 14.19 17.38
C ASN A 385 -20.73 12.89 18.17
N PRO A 386 -21.71 12.46 18.98
CA PRO A 386 -21.59 11.24 19.80
C PRO A 386 -21.78 9.94 19.02
N ASP A 387 -22.45 10.01 17.87
CA ASP A 387 -22.71 8.91 16.95
C ASP A 387 -22.94 9.48 15.52
N ALA A 388 -23.10 8.60 14.54
CA ALA A 388 -23.24 8.98 13.13
C ALA A 388 -24.57 9.69 12.77
N TYR A 389 -25.58 9.60 13.63
CA TYR A 389 -26.95 10.06 13.39
C TYR A 389 -27.41 11.14 14.39
N PHE A 390 -26.58 11.52 15.36
CA PHE A 390 -26.74 12.68 16.20
C PHE A 390 -25.74 13.78 15.83
N ASN A 391 -26.25 14.99 15.56
CA ASN A 391 -25.41 16.14 15.28
C ASN A 391 -25.54 17.18 16.38
N THR A 392 -24.47 17.35 17.17
CA THR A 392 -24.45 18.20 18.38
C THR A 392 -24.82 19.65 18.05
N ASP A 393 -24.17 20.24 17.05
CA ASP A 393 -24.40 21.63 16.65
C ASP A 393 -25.80 21.84 16.06
N TYR A 394 -26.25 20.91 15.22
CA TYR A 394 -27.61 20.91 14.67
C TYR A 394 -28.64 20.88 15.79
N TYR A 395 -28.50 19.95 16.74
CA TYR A 395 -29.47 19.77 17.80
C TYR A 395 -29.55 21.03 18.68
N LEU A 396 -28.42 21.61 19.08
CA LEU A 396 -28.40 22.85 19.85
C LEU A 396 -28.98 24.04 19.06
N ALA A 397 -28.74 24.10 17.75
CA ALA A 397 -29.30 25.15 16.89
C ALA A 397 -30.83 25.03 16.72
N GLN A 398 -31.36 23.82 16.59
CA GLN A 398 -32.81 23.56 16.48
C GLN A 398 -33.53 23.67 17.83
N ASN A 399 -32.79 23.58 18.94
CA ASN A 399 -33.33 23.55 20.30
C ASN A 399 -32.70 24.66 21.17
N PRO A 400 -33.03 25.95 20.93
CA PRO A 400 -32.43 27.08 21.64
C PRO A 400 -32.65 27.05 23.15
N ASP A 401 -33.71 26.39 23.62
CA ASP A 401 -33.99 26.17 25.04
C ASP A 401 -32.95 25.25 25.70
N VAL A 402 -32.53 24.18 25.01
CA VAL A 402 -31.47 23.26 25.46
C VAL A 402 -30.13 23.98 25.45
N ALA A 403 -29.84 24.72 24.38
CA ALA A 403 -28.63 25.53 24.29
C ALA A 403 -28.56 26.59 25.40
N ALA A 404 -29.66 27.27 25.71
CA ALA A 404 -29.73 28.25 26.78
C ALA A 404 -29.61 27.63 28.18
N ALA A 405 -30.09 26.39 28.35
CA ALA A 405 -29.95 25.64 29.60
C ALA A 405 -28.52 25.13 29.82
N GLY A 406 -27.70 25.04 28.77
CA GLY A 406 -26.31 24.57 28.85
C GLY A 406 -26.22 23.10 29.29
N VAL A 407 -27.19 22.28 28.87
CA VAL A 407 -27.26 20.84 29.16
C VAL A 407 -26.66 20.07 27.99
N ASP A 408 -25.99 18.96 28.30
CA ASP A 408 -25.53 17.99 27.31
C ASP A 408 -26.67 17.62 26.34
N PRO A 409 -26.52 17.84 25.02
CA PRO A 409 -27.58 17.66 24.05
C PRO A 409 -27.99 16.20 23.86
N LEU A 410 -27.06 15.25 23.94
CA LEU A 410 -27.37 13.82 23.86
C LEU A 410 -28.17 13.40 25.09
N THR A 411 -27.71 13.78 26.28
CA THR A 411 -28.43 13.50 27.54
C THR A 411 -29.85 14.10 27.52
N HIS A 412 -30.01 15.30 26.95
CA HIS A 412 -31.34 15.90 26.79
C HIS A 412 -32.22 15.09 25.83
N TYR A 413 -31.66 14.62 24.71
CA TYR A 413 -32.39 13.81 23.75
C TYR A 413 -32.89 12.51 24.36
N GLU A 414 -32.00 11.72 24.96
CA GLU A 414 -32.30 10.44 25.61
C GLU A 414 -33.38 10.57 26.71
N ALA A 415 -33.32 11.67 27.49
CA ALA A 415 -34.22 11.86 28.62
C ALA A 415 -35.60 12.42 28.23
N SER A 416 -35.66 13.28 27.21
CA SER A 416 -36.86 14.05 26.88
C SER A 416 -37.03 14.33 25.39
N GLY A 417 -35.94 14.57 24.65
CA GLY A 417 -36.01 15.07 23.28
C GLY A 417 -36.72 14.14 22.30
N TRP A 418 -36.50 12.83 22.39
CA TRP A 418 -37.19 11.88 21.53
C TRP A 418 -38.69 11.80 21.85
N HIS A 419 -39.08 11.86 23.13
CA HIS A 419 -40.48 11.95 23.55
C HIS A 419 -41.18 13.22 23.07
N GLU A 420 -40.42 14.31 22.91
CA GLU A 420 -40.89 15.58 22.37
C GLU A 420 -40.89 15.60 20.83
N GLY A 421 -40.41 14.53 20.18
CA GLY A 421 -40.32 14.42 18.72
C GLY A 421 -39.23 15.32 18.11
N ARG A 422 -38.25 15.77 18.89
CA ARG A 422 -37.10 16.55 18.38
C ARG A 422 -36.24 15.65 17.50
N ASN A 423 -35.65 16.18 16.43
CA ASN A 423 -34.75 15.41 15.57
C ASN A 423 -33.30 15.60 16.04
N PRO A 424 -32.51 14.52 16.24
CA PRO A 424 -31.12 14.59 16.69
C PRO A 424 -30.16 15.08 15.60
N SER A 425 -30.52 14.93 14.33
CA SER A 425 -29.78 15.45 13.18
C SER A 425 -30.69 15.68 11.97
N ALA A 426 -30.12 16.17 10.87
CA ALA A 426 -30.81 16.16 9.58
C ALA A 426 -30.88 14.74 8.95
N ALA A 427 -30.04 13.81 9.40
CA ALA A 427 -29.95 12.44 8.90
C ALA A 427 -30.85 11.45 9.67
N PHE A 428 -31.58 11.92 10.69
CA PHE A 428 -32.48 11.10 11.48
C PHE A 428 -33.74 11.88 11.86
N SER A 429 -34.93 11.32 11.57
CA SER A 429 -36.21 11.87 11.99
C SER A 429 -36.84 10.97 13.05
N THR A 430 -36.98 11.48 14.27
CA THR A 430 -37.61 10.75 15.39
C THR A 430 -39.03 10.33 15.02
N HIS A 431 -39.88 11.30 14.64
CA HIS A 431 -41.27 11.01 14.29
C HIS A 431 -41.41 10.21 12.99
N GLY A 432 -40.55 10.48 12.00
CA GLY A 432 -40.52 9.72 10.76
C GLY A 432 -40.21 8.25 10.99
N TYR A 433 -39.14 7.98 11.73
CA TYR A 433 -38.72 6.63 12.09
C TYR A 433 -39.81 5.88 12.86
N GLU A 434 -40.44 6.48 13.87
CA GLU A 434 -41.57 5.85 14.59
C GLU A 434 -42.77 5.57 13.67
N THR A 435 -43.08 6.47 12.75
CA THR A 435 -44.19 6.31 11.80
C THR A 435 -43.92 5.18 10.81
N ALA A 436 -42.69 5.06 10.33
CA ALA A 436 -42.25 4.00 9.43
C ALA A 436 -42.11 2.65 10.13
N ASN A 437 -41.93 2.65 11.46
CA ASN A 437 -41.66 1.47 12.29
C ASN A 437 -42.66 1.35 13.46
N PRO A 438 -43.91 0.93 13.20
CA PRO A 438 -44.95 0.86 14.23
C PRO A 438 -44.64 -0.10 15.39
N ASP A 439 -43.77 -1.09 15.15
CA ASP A 439 -43.25 -1.99 16.18
C ASP A 439 -42.39 -1.26 17.22
N VAL A 440 -41.53 -0.34 16.76
CA VAL A 440 -40.70 0.52 17.61
C VAL A 440 -41.57 1.51 18.39
N ALA A 441 -42.50 2.18 17.70
CA ALA A 441 -43.43 3.12 18.32
C ALA A 441 -44.32 2.44 19.38
N ALA A 442 -44.80 1.20 19.12
CA ALA A 442 -45.58 0.44 20.07
C ALA A 442 -44.76 -0.05 21.28
N ALA A 443 -43.47 -0.32 21.08
CA ALA A 443 -42.56 -0.67 22.16
C ALA A 443 -42.23 0.53 23.07
N GLY A 444 -42.37 1.76 22.56
CA GLY A 444 -42.11 2.98 23.31
C GLY A 444 -40.65 3.09 23.75
N VAL A 445 -39.72 2.69 22.86
CA VAL A 445 -38.27 2.76 23.05
C VAL A 445 -37.71 3.95 22.29
N ASP A 446 -36.54 4.44 22.71
CA ASP A 446 -35.85 5.52 22.01
C ASP A 446 -35.60 5.14 20.53
N PRO A 447 -36.12 5.92 19.56
CA PRO A 447 -35.96 5.65 18.14
C PRO A 447 -34.51 5.65 17.65
N LEU A 448 -33.66 6.57 18.17
CA LEU A 448 -32.26 6.65 17.77
C LEU A 448 -31.51 5.42 18.31
N GLN A 449 -31.68 5.12 19.59
CA GLN A 449 -31.10 3.92 20.22
C GLN A 449 -31.48 2.65 19.45
N HIS A 450 -32.77 2.49 19.13
CA HIS A 450 -33.24 1.34 18.36
C HIS A 450 -32.59 1.28 16.97
N PHE A 451 -32.45 2.43 16.31
CA PHE A 451 -31.84 2.47 15.00
C PHE A 451 -30.37 2.08 15.01
N LEU A 452 -29.57 2.60 15.94
CA LEU A 452 -28.16 2.25 16.10
C LEU A 452 -28.00 0.76 16.43
N ALA A 453 -28.77 0.24 17.38
CA ALA A 453 -28.65 -1.14 17.84
C ALA A 453 -29.22 -2.19 16.86
N PHE A 454 -30.26 -1.83 16.08
CA PHE A 454 -30.99 -2.79 15.25
C PHE A 454 -31.33 -2.23 13.87
N GLY A 455 -31.88 -1.02 13.80
CA GLY A 455 -32.49 -0.51 12.58
C GLY A 455 -31.54 -0.38 11.40
N ALA A 456 -30.30 0.06 11.63
CA ALA A 456 -29.27 0.14 10.59
C ALA A 456 -28.92 -1.26 10.05
N TRP A 457 -28.75 -2.24 10.94
CA TRP A 457 -28.50 -3.65 10.61
C TRP A 457 -29.68 -4.32 9.88
N GLU A 458 -30.91 -3.88 10.17
CA GLU A 458 -32.13 -4.32 9.49
C GLU A 458 -32.39 -3.57 8.17
N GLY A 459 -31.56 -2.56 7.84
CA GLY A 459 -31.72 -1.74 6.65
C GLY A 459 -32.95 -0.82 6.68
N ARG A 460 -33.42 -0.45 7.88
CA ARG A 460 -34.49 0.55 8.08
C ARG A 460 -34.00 1.93 7.68
N ASN A 461 -34.92 2.81 7.27
CA ASN A 461 -34.58 4.16 6.83
C ASN A 461 -34.71 5.16 8.00
N PRO A 462 -33.65 5.89 8.38
CA PRO A 462 -33.66 6.81 9.52
C PRO A 462 -34.45 8.11 9.29
N VAL A 463 -34.84 8.44 8.06
CA VAL A 463 -35.55 9.68 7.71
C VAL A 463 -36.96 9.47 7.11
N ALA A 464 -37.46 8.23 7.13
CA ALA A 464 -38.67 7.81 6.41
C ALA A 464 -39.97 8.46 6.88
#